data_AF-A0A2P1QS02-F1
#
_entry.id   AF-A0A2P1QS02-F1
#
_cell.length_a   1.000
_cell.length_b   1.000
_cell.length_c   1.000
_cell.angle_alpha   90.00
_cell.angle_beta   90.00
_cell.angle_gamma   90.00
#
_symmetry.space_group_name_H-M   'P 1'
#
loop_
_entity.id
_entity.type
_entity.pdbx_description
1 polymer ?
#
loop_
_entity_poly.entity_id
_entity_poly.type
_entity_poly.pdbx_seq_one_letter_code
_entity_poly.pdbx_strand_id
1 'polypeptide(L)'
;MRKSHIDYIREMVTSLQIVDAAAFPADRFFEYQPPLDEIQEKIPCAILKYSEPTNVLGRKIKHRLGRIVRGNSVFVQNAVRHAKQEFRYTIDFWLNDPDADVVSSVLNRGILDQCLLFVSLRTWIKSEEQIPISVRLGKTGILDDPAKETGNYKLYVEIIFKDGLYTIEEEETLAGTELEIEDPAVERA
;
A
#
# COMPACT_ATOMS: atom_id res chain seq x y z
N MET A 1 8.49 -3.30 -3.38
CA MET A 1 7.30 -3.74 -2.61
C MET A 1 7.13 -3.01 -1.28
N ARG A 2 7.94 -3.30 -0.22
CA ARG A 2 7.69 -2.76 1.14
C ARG A 2 7.64 -1.23 1.22
N LYS A 3 8.48 -0.54 0.44
CA LYS A 3 8.53 0.92 0.37
C LYS A 3 7.21 1.54 -0.09
N SER A 4 6.62 1.06 -1.20
CA SER A 4 5.34 1.56 -1.70
C SER A 4 4.19 1.39 -0.69
N HIS A 5 4.20 0.32 0.11
CA HIS A 5 3.23 0.15 1.20
C HIS A 5 3.44 1.18 2.30
N ILE A 6 4.69 1.36 2.76
CA ILE A 6 5.04 2.30 3.82
C ILE A 6 4.76 3.73 3.38
N ASP A 7 5.08 4.10 2.14
CA ASP A 7 4.83 5.43 1.59
C ASP A 7 3.33 5.74 1.54
N TYR A 8 2.50 4.77 1.11
CA TYR A 8 1.04 4.90 1.15
C TYR A 8 0.52 5.13 2.57
N ILE A 9 1.01 4.35 3.54
CA ILE A 9 0.59 4.47 4.93
C ILE A 9 1.06 5.80 5.53
N ARG A 10 2.30 6.20 5.26
CA ARG A 10 2.86 7.48 5.72
C ARG A 10 2.07 8.65 5.15
N GLU A 11 1.72 8.61 3.87
CA GLU A 11 0.87 9.61 3.25
C GLU A 11 -0.52 9.65 3.91
N MET A 12 -1.12 8.49 4.19
CA MET A 12 -2.38 8.42 4.92
C MET A 12 -2.26 9.11 6.27
N VAL A 13 -1.30 8.71 7.10
CA VAL A 13 -1.12 9.23 8.47
C VAL A 13 -0.86 10.74 8.48
N THR A 14 0.02 11.22 7.59
CA THR A 14 0.36 12.65 7.50
C THR A 14 -0.76 13.51 6.92
N SER A 15 -1.73 12.90 6.22
CA SER A 15 -2.93 13.59 5.74
C SER A 15 -4.05 13.72 6.76
N LEU A 16 -3.95 13.04 7.92
CA LEU A 16 -4.95 13.10 8.97
C LEU A 16 -4.96 14.48 9.64
N GLN A 17 -6.15 15.01 9.89
CA GLN A 17 -6.35 16.33 10.48
C GLN A 17 -7.26 16.28 11.71
N ILE A 18 -6.96 17.07 12.73
CA ILE A 18 -7.80 17.30 13.90
C ILE A 18 -7.99 18.81 14.01
N VAL A 19 -9.24 19.29 13.94
CA VAL A 19 -9.58 20.73 14.05
C VAL A 19 -8.69 21.58 13.12
N ASP A 20 -8.63 21.18 11.84
CA ASP A 20 -7.86 21.84 10.78
C ASP A 20 -6.33 21.88 10.95
N ALA A 21 -5.77 21.19 11.95
CA ALA A 21 -4.34 20.98 12.13
C ALA A 21 -3.94 19.54 11.81
N ALA A 22 -2.68 19.30 11.41
CA ALA A 22 -2.19 17.95 11.20
C ALA A 22 -2.26 17.14 12.51
N ALA A 23 -2.94 15.99 12.47
CA ALA A 23 -3.14 15.13 13.64
C ALA A 23 -1.81 14.54 14.16
N PHE A 24 -0.91 14.23 13.22
CA PHE A 24 0.38 13.63 13.50
C PHE A 24 1.48 14.35 12.72
N PRO A 25 2.49 14.91 13.41
CA PRO A 25 3.69 15.43 12.77
C PRO A 25 4.41 14.35 11.96
N ALA A 26 5.02 14.73 10.83
CA ALA A 26 5.68 13.79 9.92
C ALA A 26 6.89 13.07 10.55
N ASP A 27 7.55 13.72 11.52
CA ASP A 27 8.65 13.18 12.32
C ASP A 27 8.19 12.21 13.43
N ARG A 28 6.87 12.09 13.65
CA ARG A 28 6.25 11.24 14.67
C ARG A 28 5.53 10.02 14.08
N PHE A 29 5.91 9.64 12.87
CA PHE A 29 5.56 8.36 12.25
C PHE A 29 6.74 7.38 12.40
N PHE A 30 6.55 6.32 13.17
CA PHE A 30 7.60 5.36 13.48
C PHE A 30 7.35 4.03 12.78
N GLU A 31 8.32 3.56 11.98
CA GLU A 31 8.25 2.24 11.33
C GLU A 31 8.49 1.06 12.30
N TYR A 32 9.00 1.37 13.50
CA TYR A 32 9.28 0.44 14.58
C TYR A 32 8.84 1.04 15.90
N GLN A 33 8.40 0.21 16.85
CA GLN A 33 7.99 0.69 18.17
C GLN A 33 9.20 1.26 18.94
N PRO A 34 9.17 2.56 19.31
CA PRO A 34 10.17 3.13 20.20
C PRO A 34 10.08 2.50 21.60
N PRO A 35 11.12 2.63 22.45
CA PRO A 35 11.03 2.25 23.85
C PRO A 35 9.81 2.90 24.52
N LEU A 36 9.12 2.16 25.39
CA LEU A 36 7.88 2.62 26.04
C LEU A 36 8.09 3.95 26.78
N ASP A 37 9.25 4.11 27.40
CA ASP A 37 9.64 5.29 28.17
C ASP A 37 9.74 6.56 27.29
N GLU A 38 10.10 6.40 26.02
CA GLU A 38 10.22 7.51 25.06
C GLU A 38 8.90 7.83 24.33
N ILE A 39 7.93 6.92 24.35
CA ILE A 39 6.68 7.10 23.60
C ILE A 39 5.88 8.27 24.14
N GLN A 40 5.83 8.46 25.47
CA GLN A 40 5.05 9.50 26.13
C GLN A 40 5.42 10.91 25.64
N GLU A 41 6.71 11.20 25.52
CA GLU A 41 7.20 12.51 25.03
C GLU A 41 6.90 12.74 23.54
N LYS A 42 6.61 11.66 22.80
CA LYS A 42 6.37 11.67 21.37
C LYS A 42 4.89 11.69 21.01
N ILE A 43 3.96 11.62 21.97
CA ILE A 43 2.52 11.68 21.71
C ILE A 43 2.11 13.12 21.28
N PRO A 44 1.27 13.31 20.24
CA PRO A 44 0.65 12.30 19.39
C PRO A 44 1.63 11.69 18.39
N CYS A 45 1.57 10.36 18.23
CA CYS A 45 2.39 9.62 17.27
C CYS A 45 1.66 8.44 16.66
N ALA A 46 2.18 7.96 15.53
CA ALA A 46 1.69 6.76 14.85
C ALA A 46 2.83 5.74 14.74
N ILE A 47 2.57 4.51 15.16
CA ILE A 47 3.56 3.42 15.15
C ILE A 47 3.06 2.34 14.19
N LEU A 48 3.85 2.07 13.17
CA LEU A 48 3.61 1.01 12.22
C LEU A 48 4.11 -0.34 12.75
N LYS A 49 3.26 -1.35 12.67
CA LYS A 49 3.58 -2.75 12.94
C LYS A 49 3.28 -3.55 11.68
N TYR A 50 4.19 -4.44 11.30
CA TYR A 50 3.99 -5.33 10.16
C TYR A 50 3.87 -6.77 10.65
N SER A 51 3.00 -7.53 10.01
CA SER A 51 2.94 -8.98 10.14
C SER A 51 3.69 -9.65 9.00
N GLU A 52 4.10 -10.91 9.18
CA GLU A 52 4.65 -11.70 8.08
C GLU A 52 3.62 -11.85 6.94
N PRO A 53 4.05 -11.75 5.67
CA PRO A 53 3.15 -11.90 4.55
C PRO A 53 2.62 -13.33 4.50
N THR A 54 1.34 -13.46 4.17
CA THR A 54 0.75 -14.76 3.87
C THR A 54 0.86 -15.04 2.39
N ASN A 55 1.42 -16.19 2.04
CA ASN A 55 1.64 -16.60 0.65
C ASN A 55 0.60 -17.65 0.26
N VAL A 56 -0.08 -17.41 -0.86
CA VAL A 56 -0.98 -18.39 -1.46
C VAL A 56 -0.55 -18.61 -2.90
N LEU A 57 -0.29 -19.88 -3.25
CA LEU A 57 -0.06 -20.26 -4.64
C LEU A 57 -1.28 -19.88 -5.46
N GLY A 58 -1.04 -19.11 -6.53
CA GLY A 58 -2.08 -18.56 -7.37
C GLY A 58 -1.85 -18.90 -8.83
N ARG A 59 -2.87 -18.66 -9.65
CA ARG A 59 -2.71 -18.67 -11.10
C ARG A 59 -1.66 -17.64 -11.52
N LYS A 60 -0.78 -18.02 -12.45
CA LYS A 60 0.14 -17.08 -13.10
C LYS A 60 -0.66 -15.99 -13.81
N ILE A 61 -0.36 -14.73 -13.49
CA ILE A 61 -0.94 -13.56 -14.17
C ILE A 61 0.23 -12.73 -14.71
N LYS A 62 0.13 -12.32 -15.98
CA LYS A 62 1.09 -11.39 -16.58
C LYS A 62 0.48 -9.98 -16.60
N HIS A 63 1.20 -9.00 -16.07
CA HIS A 63 0.86 -7.59 -16.16
C HIS A 63 1.84 -6.90 -17.09
N ARG A 64 1.36 -6.26 -18.16
CA ARG A 64 2.22 -5.49 -19.06
C ARG A 64 2.70 -4.22 -18.36
N LEU A 65 4.01 -4.06 -18.25
CA LEU A 65 4.65 -2.89 -17.64
C LEU A 65 4.95 -1.81 -18.68
N GLY A 66 5.39 -2.20 -19.88
CA GLY A 66 5.75 -1.26 -20.91
C GLY A 66 6.39 -1.90 -22.13
N ARG A 67 6.90 -1.03 -23.01
CA ARG A 67 7.63 -1.41 -24.22
C ARG A 67 9.04 -0.84 -24.16
N ILE A 68 10.02 -1.66 -24.49
CA ILE A 68 11.44 -1.29 -24.52
C ILE A 68 11.90 -1.38 -25.97
N VAL A 69 12.59 -0.35 -26.47
CA VAL A 69 13.17 -0.36 -27.82
C VAL A 69 14.69 -0.47 -27.69
N ARG A 70 15.29 -1.49 -28.30
CA ARG A 70 16.75 -1.71 -28.32
C ARG A 70 17.17 -1.90 -29.78
N GLY A 71 17.71 -0.84 -30.39
CA GLY A 71 18.01 -0.84 -31.83
C GLY A 71 16.72 -1.01 -32.65
N ASN A 72 16.70 -2.00 -33.56
CA ASN A 72 15.53 -2.34 -34.37
C ASN A 72 14.57 -3.33 -33.67
N SER A 73 14.97 -3.89 -32.53
CA SER A 73 14.13 -4.83 -31.77
C SER A 73 13.26 -4.10 -30.76
N VAL A 74 12.00 -4.50 -30.71
CA VAL A 74 11.00 -3.99 -29.77
C VAL A 74 10.65 -5.10 -28.80
N PHE A 75 10.77 -4.86 -27.50
CA PHE A 75 10.46 -5.81 -26.44
C PHE A 75 9.24 -5.33 -25.64
N VAL A 76 8.44 -6.26 -25.15
CA VAL A 76 7.40 -6.00 -24.14
C VAL A 76 7.89 -6.50 -22.80
N GLN A 77 7.82 -5.64 -21.80
CA GLN A 77 8.15 -5.99 -20.43
C GLN A 77 6.87 -6.36 -19.68
N ASN A 78 6.87 -7.53 -19.04
CA ASN A 78 5.75 -8.04 -18.26
C ASN A 78 6.20 -8.41 -16.84
N ALA A 79 5.38 -8.08 -15.84
CA ALA A 79 5.48 -8.64 -14.50
C ALA A 79 4.64 -9.92 -14.42
N VAL A 80 5.29 -11.06 -14.20
CA VAL A 80 4.65 -12.37 -14.09
C VAL A 80 4.52 -12.76 -12.63
N ARG A 81 3.28 -12.89 -12.15
CA ARG A 81 3.01 -13.26 -10.76
C ARG A 81 3.14 -14.76 -10.53
N HIS A 82 3.95 -15.15 -9.56
CA HIS A 82 4.15 -16.54 -9.13
C HIS A 82 3.34 -16.90 -7.88
N ALA A 83 3.19 -15.96 -6.94
CA ALA A 83 2.40 -16.15 -5.73
C ALA A 83 1.56 -14.92 -5.42
N LYS A 84 0.37 -15.12 -4.86
CA LYS A 84 -0.38 -14.02 -4.23
C LYS A 84 0.16 -13.81 -2.83
N GLN A 85 0.39 -12.57 -2.46
CA GLN A 85 0.86 -12.21 -1.12
C GLN A 85 -0.13 -11.22 -0.49
N GLU A 86 -0.53 -11.50 0.75
CA GLU A 86 -1.29 -10.55 1.55
C GLU A 86 -0.40 -10.04 2.69
N PHE A 87 -0.11 -8.73 2.66
CA PHE A 87 0.64 -8.03 3.69
C PHE A 87 -0.34 -7.31 4.62
N ARG A 88 -0.15 -7.47 5.93
CA ARG A 88 -0.96 -6.78 6.93
C ARG A 88 -0.10 -5.84 7.74
N TYR A 89 -0.56 -4.60 7.84
CA TYR A 89 0.05 -3.54 8.61
C TYR A 89 -0.95 -3.06 9.63
N THR A 90 -0.55 -3.00 10.89
CA THR A 90 -1.33 -2.37 11.96
C THR A 90 -0.67 -1.04 12.29
N ILE A 91 -1.45 0.03 12.32
CA ILE A 91 -1.01 1.36 12.71
C ILE A 91 -1.63 1.64 14.07
N ASP A 92 -0.77 1.78 15.07
CA ASP A 92 -1.11 2.14 16.42
C ASP A 92 -0.99 3.66 16.57
N PHE A 93 -2.12 4.37 16.71
CA PHE A 93 -2.13 5.79 17.01
C PHE A 93 -2.18 6.02 18.51
N TRP A 94 -1.22 6.77 19.02
CA TRP A 94 -1.18 7.21 20.41
C TRP A 94 -1.63 8.66 20.48
N LEU A 95 -2.58 8.95 21.37
CA LEU A 95 -3.18 10.27 21.55
C LEU A 95 -3.14 10.69 23.02
N ASN A 96 -3.00 12.00 23.25
CA ASN A 96 -3.01 12.60 24.59
C ASN A 96 -4.44 12.85 25.11
N ASP A 97 -5.40 12.95 24.20
CA ASP A 97 -6.78 13.28 24.51
C ASP A 97 -7.73 12.29 23.82
N PRO A 98 -8.51 11.50 24.57
CA PRO A 98 -9.51 10.60 23.99
C PRO A 98 -10.63 11.34 23.24
N ASP A 99 -10.89 12.62 23.54
CA ASP A 99 -11.88 13.43 22.81
C ASP A 99 -11.42 13.73 21.36
N ALA A 100 -10.16 13.44 21.01
CA ALA A 100 -9.66 13.54 19.64
C ALA A 100 -10.18 12.43 18.70
N ASP A 101 -10.66 11.30 19.24
CA ASP A 101 -11.42 10.30 18.47
C ASP A 101 -12.92 10.65 18.53
N VAL A 102 -13.25 11.82 17.97
CA VAL A 102 -14.62 12.33 17.94
C VAL A 102 -15.48 11.36 17.14
N VAL A 103 -16.67 11.03 17.67
CA VAL A 103 -17.77 10.47 16.87
C VAL A 103 -18.00 11.40 15.68
N SER A 104 -17.66 10.93 14.48
CA SER A 104 -17.67 11.79 13.30
C SER A 104 -18.98 12.54 13.15
N SER A 105 -18.85 13.85 12.99
CA SER A 105 -19.93 14.75 12.61
C SER A 105 -19.77 15.16 11.15
N VAL A 106 -20.75 15.90 10.64
CA VAL A 106 -20.70 16.45 9.26
C VAL A 106 -19.50 17.39 9.08
N LEU A 107 -19.03 18.03 10.15
CA LEU A 107 -17.97 19.05 10.12
C LEU A 107 -16.61 18.53 10.59
N ASN A 108 -16.57 17.52 11.45
CA ASN A 108 -15.34 16.94 12.00
C ASN A 108 -15.37 15.42 11.88
N ARG A 109 -14.34 14.84 11.26
CA ARG A 109 -14.19 13.38 11.12
C ARG A 109 -13.15 12.88 12.12
N GLY A 110 -13.47 11.80 12.83
CA GLY A 110 -12.49 11.11 13.67
C GLY A 110 -11.35 10.50 12.83
N ILE A 111 -10.26 10.12 13.49
CA ILE A 111 -9.06 9.57 12.84
C ILE A 111 -9.40 8.31 12.03
N LEU A 112 -10.20 7.40 12.59
CA LEU A 112 -10.59 6.15 11.93
C LEU A 112 -11.40 6.41 10.65
N ASP A 113 -12.30 7.38 10.66
CA ASP A 113 -13.13 7.71 9.49
C ASP A 113 -12.33 8.39 8.39
N GLN A 114 -11.33 9.20 8.75
CA GLN A 114 -10.39 9.76 7.78
C GLN A 114 -9.54 8.67 7.13
N CYS A 115 -9.08 7.69 7.91
CA CYS A 115 -8.36 6.52 7.38
C CYS A 115 -9.28 5.70 6.45
N LEU A 116 -10.53 5.48 6.86
CA LEU A 116 -11.54 4.80 6.06
C LEU A 116 -11.75 5.48 4.71
N LEU A 117 -11.94 6.80 4.74
CA LEU A 117 -12.14 7.58 3.54
C LEU A 117 -10.90 7.55 2.63
N PHE A 118 -9.70 7.75 3.19
CA PHE A 118 -8.46 7.72 2.44
C PHE A 118 -8.31 6.40 1.66
N VAL A 119 -8.48 5.26 2.35
CA VAL A 119 -8.36 3.95 1.70
C VAL A 119 -9.49 3.73 0.67
N SER A 120 -10.71 4.16 0.97
CA SER A 120 -11.84 4.02 0.04
C SER A 120 -11.66 4.77 -1.27
N LEU A 121 -10.99 5.94 -1.24
CA LEU A 121 -10.67 6.74 -2.41
C LEU A 121 -9.44 6.23 -3.16
N ARG A 122 -8.59 5.43 -2.50
CA ARG A 122 -7.28 4.99 -3.01
C ARG A 122 -7.09 3.48 -2.82
N THR A 123 -8.04 2.71 -3.36
CA THR A 123 -8.07 1.24 -3.25
C THR A 123 -7.03 0.52 -4.11
N TRP A 124 -6.34 1.26 -4.98
CA TRP A 124 -5.28 0.75 -5.85
C TRP A 124 -4.09 1.70 -5.85
N ILE A 125 -2.90 1.14 -5.71
CA ILE A 125 -1.62 1.83 -5.89
C ILE A 125 -0.75 1.08 -6.89
N LYS A 126 0.39 1.66 -7.23
CA LYS A 126 1.41 1.01 -8.05
C LYS A 126 2.71 0.88 -7.26
N SER A 127 3.40 -0.24 -7.44
CA SER A 127 4.79 -0.38 -6.98
C SER A 127 5.72 0.54 -7.78
N GLU A 128 6.99 0.64 -7.36
CA GLU A 128 8.03 1.35 -8.13
C GLU A 128 8.14 0.80 -9.57
N GLU A 129 7.99 -0.52 -9.72
CA GLU A 129 7.97 -1.25 -10.99
C GLU A 129 6.62 -1.16 -11.73
N GLN A 130 5.72 -0.27 -11.33
CA GLN A 130 4.39 -0.04 -11.93
C GLN A 130 3.40 -1.22 -11.79
N ILE A 131 3.67 -2.17 -10.89
CA ILE A 131 2.79 -3.32 -10.65
C ILE A 131 1.59 -2.86 -9.80
N PRO A 132 0.33 -3.15 -10.19
CA PRO A 132 -0.84 -2.74 -9.44
C PRO A 132 -0.99 -3.54 -8.15
N ILE A 133 -1.18 -2.84 -7.02
CA ILE A 133 -1.37 -3.39 -5.68
C ILE A 133 -2.75 -2.94 -5.20
N SER A 134 -3.58 -3.87 -4.72
CA SER A 134 -4.88 -3.54 -4.12
C SER A 134 -4.72 -3.29 -2.63
N VAL A 135 -5.38 -2.26 -2.14
CA VAL A 135 -5.39 -1.86 -0.72
C VAL A 135 -6.80 -2.00 -0.16
N ARG A 136 -6.91 -2.53 1.05
CA ARG A 136 -8.17 -2.60 1.80
C ARG A 136 -7.94 -2.33 3.28
N LEU A 137 -9.00 -1.94 3.97
CA LEU A 137 -9.01 -1.94 5.43
C LEU A 137 -9.21 -3.35 5.97
N GLY A 138 -8.58 -3.58 7.11
CA GLY A 138 -8.77 -4.73 7.96
C GLY A 138 -9.57 -4.34 9.20
N LYS A 139 -9.13 -4.83 10.35
CA LYS A 139 -9.73 -4.50 11.66
C LYS A 139 -9.40 -3.08 12.10
N THR A 140 -10.33 -2.46 12.81
CA THR A 140 -10.12 -1.20 13.53
C THR A 140 -10.61 -1.37 14.95
N GLY A 141 -10.09 -0.56 15.87
CA GLY A 141 -10.61 -0.53 17.22
C GLY A 141 -9.91 0.47 18.13
N ILE A 142 -10.54 0.67 19.27
CA ILE A 142 -10.02 1.44 20.38
C ILE A 142 -9.43 0.44 21.37
N LEU A 143 -8.19 0.65 21.78
CA LEU A 143 -7.59 -0.07 22.89
C LEU A 143 -7.56 0.87 24.10
N ASP A 144 -8.54 0.71 24.98
CA ASP A 144 -8.50 1.31 26.30
C ASP A 144 -7.59 0.43 27.17
N ASP A 145 -6.38 0.93 27.50
CA ASP A 145 -5.42 0.17 28.30
C ASP A 145 -5.66 0.45 29.80
N PRO A 146 -6.13 -0.54 30.59
CA PRO A 146 -6.41 -0.35 32.01
C PRO A 146 -5.15 -0.16 32.89
N ALA A 147 -3.95 -0.07 32.31
CA ALA A 147 -2.71 0.37 32.98
C ALA A 147 -2.76 1.88 33.31
N LYS A 148 -3.65 2.20 34.24
CA LYS A 148 -4.14 3.50 34.74
C LYS A 148 -3.13 4.55 35.22
N GLU A 149 -1.82 4.38 35.09
CA GLU A 149 -0.88 5.38 35.63
C GLU A 149 -0.50 6.49 34.64
N THR A 150 -0.73 6.31 33.33
CA THR A 150 -0.29 7.28 32.30
C THR A 150 -1.41 7.85 31.43
N GLY A 151 -2.63 7.30 31.48
CA GLY A 151 -3.81 7.87 30.80
C GLY A 151 -3.77 7.87 29.27
N ASN A 152 -2.87 7.10 28.65
CA ASN A 152 -2.66 7.14 27.21
C ASN A 152 -3.78 6.40 26.45
N TYR A 153 -4.36 7.08 25.46
CA TYR A 153 -5.39 6.53 24.60
C TYR A 153 -4.79 5.99 23.30
N LYS A 154 -5.21 4.78 22.90
CA LYS A 154 -4.67 4.11 21.72
C LYS A 154 -5.76 3.68 20.74
N LEU A 155 -5.64 4.11 19.50
CA LEU A 155 -6.41 3.59 18.36
C LEU A 155 -5.56 2.64 17.55
N TYR A 156 -6.19 1.66 16.90
CA TYR A 156 -5.53 0.89 15.87
C TYR A 156 -6.37 0.78 14.60
N VAL A 157 -5.68 0.81 13.47
CA VAL A 157 -6.22 0.49 12.14
C VAL A 157 -5.32 -0.52 11.46
N GLU A 158 -5.92 -1.55 10.87
CA GLU A 158 -5.24 -2.53 10.04
C GLU A 158 -5.44 -2.16 8.57
N ILE A 159 -4.36 -2.13 7.80
CA ILE A 159 -4.35 -1.96 6.35
C ILE A 159 -3.74 -3.19 5.72
N ILE A 160 -4.42 -3.68 4.69
CA ILE A 160 -4.08 -4.93 4.04
C ILE A 160 -3.78 -4.66 2.56
N PHE A 161 -2.57 -5.01 2.14
CA PHE A 161 -2.13 -4.92 0.75
C PHE A 161 -2.18 -6.31 0.12
N LYS A 162 -2.94 -6.43 -0.96
CA LYS A 162 -2.99 -7.60 -1.82
C LYS A 162 -2.04 -7.37 -2.99
N ASP A 163 -0.88 -8.00 -2.89
CA ASP A 163 0.22 -7.90 -3.83
C ASP A 163 0.59 -9.32 -4.34
N GLY A 164 1.84 -9.53 -4.73
CA GLY A 164 2.34 -10.82 -5.13
C GLY A 164 3.85 -10.88 -5.26
N LEU A 165 4.35 -12.10 -5.44
CA LEU A 165 5.72 -12.34 -5.84
C LEU A 165 5.78 -12.33 -7.37
N TYR A 166 6.55 -11.40 -7.95
CA TYR A 166 6.64 -11.21 -9.39
C TYR A 166 8.06 -11.45 -9.90
N THR A 167 8.16 -11.92 -11.14
CA THR A 167 9.38 -11.88 -11.95
C THR A 167 9.14 -10.96 -13.13
N ILE A 168 10.14 -10.16 -13.48
CA ILE A 168 10.09 -9.33 -14.69
C ILE A 168 10.60 -10.15 -15.87
N GLU A 169 9.75 -10.34 -16.86
CA GLU A 169 10.07 -11.03 -18.12
C GLU A 169 10.06 -9.99 -19.26
N GLU A 170 11.03 -10.11 -20.17
CA GLU A 170 11.07 -9.35 -21.42
C GLU A 170 10.84 -10.31 -22.58
N GLU A 171 9.86 -9.99 -23.43
CA GLU A 171 9.51 -10.77 -24.61
C GLU A 171 9.77 -9.92 -25.85
N GLU A 172 10.61 -10.40 -26.77
CA GLU A 172 10.81 -9.74 -28.06
C GLU A 172 9.52 -9.79 -28.88
N THR A 173 9.18 -8.67 -29.51
CA THR A 173 8.02 -8.57 -30.39
C THR A 173 8.44 -8.59 -31.84
N LEU A 174 7.57 -9.14 -32.69
CA LEU A 174 7.72 -9.16 -34.15
C LEU A 174 7.62 -7.77 -34.79
N ALA A 175 7.43 -6.69 -34.02
CA ALA A 175 7.20 -5.34 -34.52
C ALA A 175 8.44 -4.67 -35.16
N GLY A 176 9.55 -5.41 -35.32
CA GLY A 176 10.75 -5.00 -36.06
C GLY A 176 11.21 -6.02 -37.10
N THR A 177 10.40 -7.07 -37.35
CA THR A 177 10.70 -8.09 -38.36
C THR A 177 9.94 -7.75 -39.64
N GLU A 178 10.65 -7.59 -40.76
CA GLU A 178 10.01 -7.62 -42.08
C GLU A 178 9.43 -9.03 -42.25
N LEU A 179 8.10 -9.13 -42.23
CA LEU A 179 7.41 -10.37 -42.57
C LEU A 179 7.49 -10.50 -44.09
N GLU A 180 8.31 -11.42 -44.58
CA GLU A 180 8.27 -11.84 -45.98
C GLU A 180 6.90 -12.48 -46.24
N ILE A 181 6.04 -11.77 -46.95
CA ILE A 181 4.77 -12.31 -47.44
C ILE A 181 5.16 -13.19 -48.63
N GLU A 182 5.04 -14.50 -48.47
CA GLU A 182 5.17 -15.45 -49.57
C GLU A 182 3.96 -15.23 -50.52
N ASP A 183 4.23 -14.76 -51.74
CA ASP A 183 3.18 -14.60 -52.76
C ASP A 183 2.49 -15.96 -52.99
N PRO A 184 1.15 -16.01 -53.09
CA PRO A 184 0.44 -17.26 -53.30
C PRO A 184 0.92 -17.92 -54.58
N ALA A 185 1.44 -19.15 -54.44
CA ALA A 185 1.85 -19.96 -55.57
C ALA A 185 0.67 -20.11 -56.54
N VAL A 186 0.81 -19.54 -57.73
CA VAL A 186 -0.16 -19.72 -58.81
C VAL A 186 -0.09 -21.20 -59.21
N GLU A 187 -1.06 -22.00 -58.75
CA GLU A 187 -1.31 -23.32 -59.30
C GLU A 187 -1.62 -23.15 -60.80
N ARG A 188 -0.70 -23.60 -61.64
CA ARG A 188 -0.94 -23.70 -63.08
C ARG A 188 -1.86 -24.89 -63.34
N ALA A 189 -2.98 -24.59 -63.99
CA ALA A 189 -4.00 -25.51 -64.46
C ALA A 189 -3.47 -26.60 -65.42
#